data_AF-A0A7C6YHT7-F1
#
_entry.id   AF-A0A7C6YHT7-F1
#
_cell.length_a   1.000
_cell.length_b   1.000
_cell.length_c   1.000
_cell.angle_alpha   90.00
_cell.angle_beta   90.00
_cell.angle_gamma   90.00
#
_symmetry.space_group_name_H-M   'P 1'
#
loop_
_entity.id
_entity.type
_entity.pdbx_description
1 polymer ?
#
loop_
_entity_poly.entity_id
_entity_poly.type
_entity_poly.pdbx_seq_one_letter_code
_entity_poly.pdbx_strand_id
1 'polypeptide(L)' 'SYYEAPEARRGSEDFGHFLKLTKGAMYYWSFGEDYPAIHMSTYDFDDAGIEPIVEVNKKLISYID' A
#
# COMPACT_ATOMS: atom_id res chain seq x y z
N SER A 1 -4.13 10.36 8.12
CA SER A 1 -4.17 9.43 9.26
C SER A 1 -3.59 8.09 8.81
N TYR A 2 -3.11 7.25 9.73
CA TYR A 2 -2.75 5.87 9.42
C TYR A 2 -3.75 4.94 10.10
N TYR A 3 -3.97 3.76 9.51
CA TYR A 3 -4.80 2.70 10.08
C TYR A 3 -3.89 1.50 10.34
N GLU A 4 -3.87 1.03 11.59
CA GLU A 4 -3.17 -0.19 11.96
C GLU A 4 -4.13 -1.37 11.76
N ALA A 5 -3.78 -2.26 10.83
CA ALA A 5 -4.60 -3.44 10.57
C ALA A 5 -4.55 -4.37 11.80
N PRO A 6 -5.70 -4.88 12.27
CA PRO A 6 -5.76 -5.74 13.47
C PRO A 6 -5.10 -7.11 13.24
N GLU A 7 -4.90 -7.50 11.98
CA GLU A 7 -4.33 -8.78 11.60
C GLU A 7 -3.50 -8.67 10.31
N ALA A 8 -2.55 -9.59 10.16
CA ALA A 8 -1.72 -9.67 8.96
C ALA A 8 -2.56 -10.10 7.75
N ARG A 9 -2.29 -9.48 6.59
CA ARG A 9 -2.93 -9.89 5.34
C ARG A 9 -2.43 -11.27 4.91
N ARG A 10 -3.34 -12.08 4.36
CA ARG A 10 -3.04 -13.45 3.87
C ARG A 10 -2.51 -13.51 2.43
N GLY A 11 -2.63 -12.43 1.66
CA GLY A 11 -2.14 -12.38 0.29
C GLY A 11 -0.63 -12.53 0.24
N SER A 12 -0.13 -13.31 -0.73
CA SER A 12 1.30 -13.38 -1.02
C SER A 12 1.72 -12.20 -1.89
N GLU A 13 2.90 -11.65 -1.62
CA GLU A 13 3.52 -10.58 -2.42
C GLU A 13 5.02 -10.88 -2.56
N ASP A 14 5.58 -10.71 -3.75
CA ASP A 14 6.97 -11.08 -4.03
C ASP A 14 7.98 -10.08 -3.43
N PHE A 15 7.54 -8.87 -3.07
CA PHE A 15 8.32 -7.86 -2.36
C PHE A 15 8.95 -8.39 -1.06
N GLY A 16 8.32 -9.41 -0.45
CA GLY A 16 8.89 -10.12 0.70
C GLY A 16 10.28 -10.73 0.44
N HIS A 17 10.68 -10.93 -0.82
CA HIS A 17 12.05 -11.30 -1.18
C HIS A 17 13.06 -10.24 -0.75
N PHE A 18 12.78 -8.96 -1.01
CA PHE A 18 13.68 -7.86 -0.63
C PHE A 18 13.82 -7.73 0.88
N LEU A 19 12.75 -8.00 1.63
CA LEU A 19 12.75 -7.97 3.10
C LEU A 19 13.62 -9.06 3.73
N LYS A 20 14.00 -10.11 2.97
CA LYS A 20 15.00 -11.10 3.40
C LYS A 20 16.43 -10.59 3.24
N LEU A 21 16.65 -9.65 2.33
CA LEU A 21 17.97 -9.12 1.97
C LEU A 21 18.33 -7.85 2.75
N THR A 22 17.33 -7.02 3.05
CA THR A 22 17.51 -5.76 3.79
C THR A 22 16.27 -5.40 4.59
N LYS A 23 16.42 -4.52 5.58
CA LYS A 23 15.28 -3.94 6.30
C LYS A 23 14.45 -3.11 5.32
N GLY A 24 13.13 -3.26 5.38
CA GLY A 24 12.20 -2.49 4.59
C GLY A 24 10.80 -2.59 5.17
N ALA A 25 9.88 -1.84 4.57
CA ALA A 25 8.47 -1.85 4.92
C ALA A 25 7.63 -1.77 3.64
N MET A 26 6.45 -2.37 3.69
CA MET A 26 5.41 -2.21 2.69
C MET A 26 4.16 -1.68 3.38
N TYR A 27 3.45 -0.78 2.73
CA TYR A 27 2.17 -0.24 3.21
C TYR A 27 1.13 -0.37 2.11
N TYR A 28 -0.14 -0.34 2.50
CA TYR A 28 -1.28 -0.35 1.59
C TYR A 28 -1.96 1.02 1.59
N TRP A 29 -2.39 1.46 0.42
CA TRP A 29 -3.37 2.52 0.28
C TRP A 29 -4.74 1.89 0.02
N SER A 30 -5.74 2.27 0.82
CA SER A 30 -7.10 1.74 0.71
C SER A 30 -8.08 2.90 0.53
N PHE A 31 -9.11 2.68 -0.28
CA PHE A 31 -10.22 3.61 -0.46
C PHE A 31 -11.37 3.34 0.54
N GLY A 32 -11.25 2.31 1.37
CA GLY A 32 -12.27 1.93 2.36
C GLY A 32 -12.83 0.53 2.11
N GLU A 33 -13.76 0.11 2.96
CA GLU A 33 -14.37 -1.23 2.89
C GLU A 33 -15.51 -1.32 1.86
N ASP A 34 -16.04 -0.17 1.43
CA ASP A 34 -17.12 -0.09 0.44
C ASP A 34 -16.64 -0.19 -1.02
N TYR A 35 -15.33 -0.35 -1.22
CA TYR A 35 -14.71 -0.49 -2.54
C TYR A 35 -14.50 -1.96 -2.90
N PRO A 36 -14.64 -2.35 -4.18
CA PRO A 36 -14.37 -3.71 -4.62
C PRO A 36 -12.95 -4.17 -4.22
N ALA A 37 -12.82 -5.45 -3.88
CA ALA A 37 -11.51 -6.03 -3.60
C ALA A 37 -10.67 -6.17 -4.88
N ILE A 38 -9.35 -6.16 -4.73
CA ILE A 38 -8.42 -6.51 -5.81
C ILE A 38 -8.77 -7.91 -6.38
N HIS A 39 -8.56 -8.10 -7.68
CA HIS A 39 -8.94 -9.31 -8.44
C HIS A 39 -10.45 -9.54 -8.62
N MET A 40 -11.31 -8.58 -8.30
CA MET A 40 -12.71 -8.61 -8.74
C MET A 40 -12.86 -7.98 -10.13
N SER A 41 -13.80 -8.49 -10.93
CA SER A 41 -14.12 -7.88 -12.25
C SER A 41 -14.70 -6.48 -12.16
N THR A 42 -15.24 -6.13 -11.00
CA THR A 42 -15.80 -4.81 -10.69
C THR A 42 -14.76 -3.86 -10.10
N TYR A 43 -13.52 -4.31 -9.89
CA TYR A 43 -12.45 -3.46 -9.37
C TYR A 43 -12.08 -2.41 -10.41
N ASP A 44 -12.10 -1.15 -9.98
CA ASP A 44 -11.58 -0.02 -10.72
C ASP A 44 -10.73 0.83 -9.77
N PHE A 45 -9.58 1.30 -10.25
CA PHE A 45 -8.67 2.08 -9.42
C PHE A 45 -9.18 3.51 -9.32
N ASP A 46 -9.31 4.04 -8.11
CA ASP A 46 -9.76 5.43 -7.92
C ASP A 46 -8.58 6.40 -8.10
N ASP A 47 -8.59 7.10 -9.25
CA ASP A 47 -7.58 8.08 -9.64
C ASP A 47 -7.39 9.21 -8.63
N ALA A 48 -8.38 9.49 -7.76
CA ALA A 48 -8.23 10.45 -6.67
C ALA A 48 -7.12 10.06 -5.67
N GLY A 49 -6.72 8.78 -5.65
CA GLY A 49 -5.61 8.29 -4.84
C GLY A 49 -4.23 8.57 -5.42
N ILE A 50 -4.10 8.89 -6.71
CA ILE A 50 -2.78 9.01 -7.37
C ILE A 50 -1.93 10.11 -6.72
N GLU A 51 -2.45 11.33 -6.67
CA GLU A 51 -1.73 12.47 -6.10
C GLU A 51 -1.32 12.25 -4.62
N PRO A 52 -2.22 11.85 -3.69
CA PRO A 52 -1.82 11.65 -2.30
C PRO A 52 -0.82 10.49 -2.13
N ILE A 53 -0.92 9.41 -2.91
CA ILE A 53 0.07 8.32 -2.90
C ILE A 53 1.45 8.85 -3.33
N VAL A 54 1.52 9.67 -4.38
CA VAL A 54 2.76 10.29 -4.83
C VAL A 54 3.37 11.17 -3.75
N GLU A 55 2.57 12.02 -3.11
CA GLU A 55 3.04 12.91 -2.04
C GLU A 55 3.54 12.14 -0.81
N VAL A 56 2.89 11.03 -0.44
CA VAL A 56 3.38 10.14 0.61
C VAL A 56 4.73 9.54 0.23
N ASN A 57 4.90 9.03 -0.99
CA ASN A 57 6.17 8.45 -1.44
C ASN A 57 7.30 9.48 -1.50
N LYS A 58 7.04 10.69 -2.02
CA LYS A 58 8.01 11.80 -2.01
C LYS A 58 8.48 12.10 -0.58
N LYS A 59 7.53 12.18 0.36
CA LYS A 59 7.85 12.42 1.78
C LYS A 59 8.67 11.29 2.38
N LEU A 60 8.33 10.03 2.09
CA LEU A 60 9.11 8.87 2.56
C LEU A 60 10.54 8.88 2.03
N ILE A 61 10.73 9.21 0.74
CA ILE A 61 12.05 9.34 0.12
C ILE A 61 12.85 10.47 0.77
N SER A 62 12.21 11.60 1.12
CA SER A 62 12.91 12.73 1.74
C SER A 62 13.49 12.46 3.14
N TYR A 63 13.11 11.35 3.78
CA TYR A 63 13.71 10.92 5.07
C TYR A 63 15.01 10.11 4.89
N ILE A 64 15.43 9.86 3.65
CA ILE A 64 16.64 9.10 3.33
C ILE A 64 17.89 10.01 3.25
N ASP A 65 17.69 11.33 3.24
CA ASP A 65 18.74 12.36 3.38
C ASP A 65 19.13 12.60 4.85
#